data_AF-A0A6P4DEY3-F1
#
_entry.id   AF-A0A6P4DEY3-F1
#
_cell.length_a   1.000
_cell.length_b   1.000
_cell.length_c   1.000
_cell.angle_alpha   90.00
_cell.angle_beta   90.00
_cell.angle_gamma   90.00
#
_symmetry.space_group_name_H-M   'P 1'
#
loop_
_entity.id
_entity.type
_entity.pdbx_description
1 polymer ?
#
loop_
_entity_poly.entity_id
_entity_poly.type
_entity_poly.pdbx_seq_one_letter_code
_entity_poly.pdbx_strand_id
1 'polypeptide(L)'
;MDEEEEEEEEVLKKEEDPNAITNFRISEPLRAKLKEKGIESLFPIQAMTFDIILDGSDLVGRARTGQGKTLAFVLPILESLINGPAKAFRKTGFGRAPSVLVLLPTRELASQVYADFEVYGGAMGLSSCCLYGGAPYQTQESKLRRGVDIVVGTPGRVKDHIERENIDLSQLKFRVLDEADEMLRMGFVEDVELILGKVQDVSKVQTLLFSATLPDWVKHISGKFLKPDKKTADLVGNAKMKASTNVRHIVLPCNVSARAQLIPDIIRCYSSGGRTIIFTEKKESASELAGLLPGARALHGDIQQSQREVTLAGFRSGKFMTLVATNVAARGLDINDVQLIIQCEPPRDVEAYIHRSGRTGRAGNTGVAVMLYDPRRSNVSKIERESGVKFEHISAPQPDDIAKAVGGEAAEMITQVSDSVIPAFKSAAEELLNNSGLSAADLLAKALAKAVGFTEIKKRSLLTSMENYVTLLLEIGKPMFTPSFVFGILRRFLPEEQVEAVQGLTLTADGNGAVFDVPAKDLDIYLTGQQKAGNVSLEVLKTLPRLQEREQSRGGRFGGGRGFNDRNGGNRFGRGGGRNGRFGQNDRFSNGRGNFNKGGKRW
;
A
#
# COMPACT_ATOMS: atom_id res chain seq x y z
N MET A 1 -21.03 19.28 -69.96
CA MET A 1 -21.88 18.32 -69.25
C MET A 1 -20.93 17.27 -68.68
N ASP A 2 -20.07 17.66 -67.76
CA ASP A 2 -20.29 18.28 -66.43
C ASP A 2 -20.91 17.29 -65.45
N GLU A 3 -20.39 17.32 -64.21
CA GLU A 3 -20.53 16.41 -63.05
C GLU A 3 -19.21 15.62 -62.86
N GLU A 4 -18.15 16.16 -62.25
CA GLU A 4 -18.01 16.60 -60.84
C GLU A 4 -18.53 15.56 -59.84
N GLU A 5 -17.65 14.62 -59.46
CA GLU A 5 -17.65 14.01 -58.13
C GLU A 5 -16.27 14.25 -57.50
N GLU A 6 -16.19 15.30 -56.70
CA GLU A 6 -15.12 15.55 -55.74
C GLU A 6 -15.22 14.49 -54.63
N GLU A 7 -14.32 13.50 -54.63
CA GLU A 7 -14.06 12.72 -53.41
C GLU A 7 -13.19 13.58 -52.48
N GLU A 8 -13.83 14.28 -51.56
CA GLU A 8 -13.19 14.90 -50.41
C GLU A 8 -12.49 13.83 -49.56
N GLU A 9 -11.18 13.68 -49.72
CA GLU A 9 -10.33 13.05 -48.71
C GLU A 9 -10.39 13.92 -47.44
N GLU A 10 -11.30 13.57 -46.52
CA GLU A 10 -11.20 13.98 -45.11
C GLU A 10 -9.88 13.41 -44.55
N VAL A 11 -8.81 14.19 -44.68
CA VAL A 11 -7.58 14.01 -43.91
C VAL A 11 -7.96 14.23 -42.45
N LEU A 12 -8.27 13.14 -41.75
CA LEU A 12 -8.32 13.07 -40.30
C LEU A 12 -7.01 13.65 -39.76
N LYS A 13 -7.03 14.94 -39.40
CA LYS A 13 -5.99 15.54 -38.57
C LYS A 13 -5.98 14.76 -37.26
N LYS A 14 -5.07 13.79 -37.13
CA LYS A 14 -4.69 13.23 -35.83
C LYS A 14 -4.35 14.43 -34.95
N GLU A 15 -5.15 14.68 -33.92
CA GLU A 15 -4.78 15.64 -32.88
C GLU A 15 -3.39 15.23 -32.38
N GLU A 16 -2.39 16.08 -32.62
CA GLU A 16 -1.04 15.85 -32.13
C GLU A 16 -1.08 15.82 -30.61
N ASP A 17 -0.69 14.69 -30.00
CA ASP A 17 -0.59 14.60 -28.55
C ASP A 17 0.37 15.69 -28.05
N PRO A 18 -0.09 16.69 -27.28
CA PRO A 18 0.76 17.78 -26.83
C PRO A 18 1.93 17.27 -25.98
N ASN A 19 1.78 16.09 -25.37
CA ASN A 19 2.80 15.46 -24.56
C ASN A 19 3.73 14.51 -25.34
N ALA A 20 3.61 14.42 -26.67
CA ALA A 20 4.50 13.61 -27.49
C ALA A 20 5.97 13.97 -27.23
N ILE A 21 6.85 12.96 -27.08
CA ILE A 21 8.27 13.17 -26.77
C ILE A 21 9.00 14.04 -27.82
N THR A 22 8.44 14.13 -29.03
CA THR A 22 8.94 14.96 -30.14
C THR A 22 8.83 16.46 -29.85
N ASN A 23 7.89 16.86 -29.00
CA ASN A 23 7.62 18.27 -28.65
C ASN A 23 8.58 18.81 -27.59
N PHE A 24 9.38 17.95 -26.96
CA PHE A 24 10.30 18.32 -25.89
C PHE A 24 11.75 18.32 -26.36
N ARG A 25 12.61 19.10 -25.69
CA ARG A 25 14.06 19.23 -25.96
C ARG A 25 14.85 17.99 -25.50
N ILE A 26 14.46 16.82 -26.03
CA ILE A 26 15.06 15.51 -25.82
C ILE A 26 15.88 15.16 -27.06
N SER A 27 17.12 14.75 -26.87
CA SER A 27 18.03 14.35 -27.94
C SER A 27 17.66 13.02 -28.59
N GLU A 28 18.03 12.83 -29.86
CA GLU A 28 17.72 11.61 -30.62
C GLU A 28 18.15 10.30 -29.93
N PRO A 29 19.35 10.18 -29.32
CA PRO A 29 19.73 8.95 -28.62
C PRO A 29 18.79 8.61 -27.46
N LEU A 30 18.32 9.62 -26.73
CA LEU A 30 17.41 9.44 -25.60
C LEU A 30 15.98 9.16 -26.09
N ARG A 31 15.51 9.82 -27.15
CA ARG A 31 14.23 9.52 -27.81
C ARG A 31 14.17 8.08 -28.31
N ALA A 32 15.25 7.59 -28.93
CA ALA A 32 15.33 6.20 -29.40
C ALA A 32 15.18 5.21 -28.24
N LYS A 33 15.84 5.46 -27.11
CA LYS A 33 15.71 4.62 -25.91
C LYS A 33 14.34 4.66 -25.25
N LEU A 34 13.67 5.82 -25.27
CA LEU A 34 12.29 5.95 -24.81
C LEU A 34 11.34 5.13 -25.71
N LYS A 35 11.51 5.20 -27.04
CA LYS A 35 10.72 4.40 -27.99
C LYS A 35 10.94 2.90 -27.83
N GLU A 36 12.17 2.44 -27.59
CA GLU A 36 12.45 1.03 -27.26
C GLU A 36 11.69 0.54 -26.01
N LYS A 37 11.37 1.45 -25.09
CA LYS A 37 10.58 1.19 -23.88
C LYS A 37 9.07 1.41 -24.08
N GLY A 38 8.62 1.73 -25.29
CA GLY A 38 7.23 2.01 -25.62
C GLY A 38 6.72 3.36 -25.07
N ILE A 39 7.63 4.30 -24.77
CA ILE A 39 7.27 5.63 -24.28
C ILE A 39 7.24 6.60 -25.46
N GLU A 40 6.04 6.90 -25.94
CA GLU A 40 5.79 7.83 -27.05
C GLU A 40 5.37 9.24 -26.59
N SER A 41 4.76 9.33 -25.41
CA SER A 41 4.39 10.60 -24.79
C SER A 41 4.73 10.65 -23.30
N LEU A 42 4.98 11.86 -22.81
CA LEU A 42 5.32 12.15 -21.43
C LEU A 42 4.06 12.19 -20.55
N PHE A 43 4.17 11.72 -19.32
CA PHE A 43 3.11 11.96 -18.33
C PHE A 43 2.96 13.45 -18.02
N PRO A 44 1.79 13.92 -17.57
CA PRO A 44 1.56 15.35 -17.29
C PRO A 44 2.61 15.99 -16.36
N ILE A 45 3.12 15.25 -15.37
CA ILE A 45 4.16 15.79 -14.47
C ILE A 45 5.48 15.96 -15.20
N GLN A 46 5.82 15.02 -16.09
CA GLN A 46 7.04 15.04 -16.86
C GLN A 46 7.00 16.21 -17.83
N ALA A 47 5.90 16.38 -18.58
CA ALA A 47 5.69 17.49 -19.48
C ALA A 47 5.76 18.86 -18.76
N MET A 48 5.07 18.99 -17.62
CA MET A 48 5.05 20.23 -16.84
C MET A 48 6.42 20.63 -16.29
N THR A 49 7.26 19.65 -15.94
CA THR A 49 8.53 19.92 -15.26
C THR A 49 9.74 19.92 -16.18
N PHE A 50 9.65 19.32 -17.36
CA PHE A 50 10.80 19.05 -18.24
C PHE A 50 11.62 20.32 -18.51
N ASP A 51 10.99 21.35 -19.08
CA ASP A 51 11.69 22.58 -19.45
C ASP A 51 12.14 23.40 -18.23
N ILE A 52 11.32 23.43 -17.17
CA ILE A 52 11.66 24.10 -15.90
C ILE A 52 12.98 23.54 -15.34
N ILE A 53 13.13 22.22 -15.35
CA ILE A 53 14.33 21.55 -14.86
C ILE A 53 15.49 21.78 -15.83
N LEU A 54 15.28 21.61 -17.13
CA LEU A 54 16.33 21.77 -18.13
C LEU A 54 16.92 23.20 -18.14
N ASP A 55 16.09 24.22 -17.89
CA ASP A 55 16.47 25.63 -17.84
C ASP A 55 17.14 26.04 -16.51
N GLY A 56 17.32 25.12 -15.56
CA GLY A 56 18.12 25.33 -14.36
C GLY A 56 17.36 25.84 -13.13
N SER A 57 16.02 25.86 -13.16
CA SER A 57 15.21 26.29 -12.01
C SER A 57 15.07 25.20 -10.95
N ASP A 58 15.22 25.56 -9.68
CA ASP A 58 14.85 24.66 -8.57
C ASP A 58 13.35 24.35 -8.63
N LEU A 59 12.96 23.15 -8.23
CA LEU A 59 11.58 22.66 -8.38
C LEU A 59 11.08 21.93 -7.14
N VAL A 60 9.84 22.22 -6.76
CA VAL A 60 9.01 21.36 -5.93
C VAL A 60 7.94 20.70 -6.80
N GLY A 61 8.09 19.40 -7.06
CA GLY A 61 7.14 18.60 -7.83
C GLY A 61 6.20 17.80 -6.92
N ARG A 62 4.91 18.11 -6.95
CA ARG A 62 3.87 17.38 -6.21
C ARG A 62 3.04 16.51 -7.14
N ALA A 63 3.27 15.21 -7.05
CA ALA A 63 2.54 14.21 -7.82
C ALA A 63 2.44 12.87 -7.06
N ARG A 64 1.39 12.11 -7.36
CA ARG A 64 1.12 10.81 -6.71
C ARG A 64 2.07 9.74 -7.24
N THR A 65 2.18 8.64 -6.51
CA THR A 65 2.86 7.44 -7.01
C THR A 65 2.21 6.98 -8.32
N GLY A 66 3.02 6.53 -9.29
CA GLY A 66 2.53 6.01 -10.57
C GLY A 66 2.25 7.07 -11.64
N GLN A 67 2.49 8.36 -11.37
CA GLN A 67 2.35 9.45 -12.37
C GLN A 67 3.64 9.73 -13.15
N GLY A 68 4.65 8.85 -13.09
CA GLY A 68 5.88 9.02 -13.87
C GLY A 68 6.90 10.02 -13.30
N LYS A 69 6.87 10.32 -11.99
CA LYS A 69 7.80 11.26 -11.33
C LYS A 69 9.28 10.98 -11.59
N THR A 70 9.68 9.71 -11.71
CA THR A 70 11.08 9.33 -11.90
C THR A 70 11.65 9.92 -13.20
N LEU A 71 11.01 9.69 -14.34
CA LEU A 71 11.48 10.26 -15.60
C LEU A 71 11.31 11.78 -15.67
N ALA A 72 10.46 12.37 -14.82
CA ALA A 72 10.27 13.81 -14.75
C ALA A 72 11.56 14.55 -14.34
N PHE A 73 12.42 13.92 -13.53
CA PHE A 73 13.75 14.45 -13.25
C PHE A 73 14.88 13.76 -14.01
N VAL A 74 14.78 12.46 -14.31
CA VAL A 74 15.86 11.73 -15.01
C VAL A 74 16.13 12.36 -16.37
N LEU A 75 15.11 12.56 -17.21
CA LEU A 75 15.28 13.01 -18.59
C LEU A 75 15.93 14.41 -18.69
N PRO A 76 15.40 15.47 -18.04
CA PRO A 76 16.00 16.79 -18.15
C PRO A 76 17.39 16.88 -17.48
N ILE A 77 17.68 16.08 -16.44
CA ILE A 77 19.03 16.01 -15.87
C ILE A 77 20.02 15.46 -16.89
N LEU A 78 19.68 14.35 -17.57
CA LEU A 78 20.54 13.74 -18.57
C LEU A 78 20.79 14.68 -19.75
N GLU A 79 19.75 15.35 -20.23
CA GLU A 79 19.87 16.36 -21.29
C GLU A 79 20.75 17.53 -20.86
N SER A 80 20.57 18.04 -19.64
CA SER A 80 21.39 19.15 -19.13
C SER A 80 22.88 18.80 -19.06
N LEU A 81 23.23 17.57 -18.68
CA LEU A 81 24.61 17.10 -18.59
C LEU A 81 25.31 16.90 -19.94
N ILE A 82 24.57 16.58 -21.00
CA ILE A 82 25.16 16.15 -22.29
C ILE A 82 24.97 17.19 -23.39
N ASN A 83 23.79 17.82 -23.42
CA ASN A 83 23.38 18.74 -24.48
C ASN A 83 23.10 20.15 -23.94
N GLY A 84 22.94 20.30 -22.63
CA GLY A 84 22.55 21.54 -21.99
C GLY A 84 23.66 22.26 -21.20
N PRO A 85 23.26 23.17 -20.29
CA PRO A 85 24.17 24.10 -19.61
C PRO A 85 25.25 23.43 -18.74
N ALA A 86 25.01 22.21 -18.26
CA ALA A 86 25.95 21.51 -17.38
C ALA A 86 27.08 20.78 -18.15
N LYS A 87 26.99 20.65 -19.47
CA LYS A 87 27.99 19.94 -20.31
C LYS A 87 29.42 20.44 -20.11
N ALA A 88 29.61 21.76 -20.09
CA ALA A 88 30.95 22.37 -19.97
C ALA A 88 31.67 22.03 -18.66
N PHE A 89 30.93 21.58 -17.63
CA PHE A 89 31.47 21.23 -16.32
C PHE A 89 31.73 19.74 -16.16
N ARG A 90 31.40 18.93 -17.17
CA ARG A 90 31.60 17.48 -17.13
C ARG A 90 33.09 17.17 -17.20
N LYS A 91 33.63 16.60 -16.12
CA LYS A 91 34.98 16.04 -16.11
C LYS A 91 34.94 14.59 -16.58
N THR A 92 35.89 14.19 -17.41
CA THR A 92 36.08 12.79 -17.81
C THR A 92 37.37 12.27 -17.18
N GLY A 93 37.36 11.01 -16.71
CA GLY A 93 38.56 10.38 -16.14
C GLY A 93 38.28 9.56 -14.89
N PHE A 94 39.34 8.90 -14.42
CA PHE A 94 39.32 8.09 -13.21
C PHE A 94 39.19 8.96 -11.96
N GLY A 95 38.36 8.53 -11.01
CA GLY A 95 38.19 9.24 -9.72
C GLY A 95 37.43 10.56 -9.80
N ARG A 96 36.69 10.83 -10.89
CA ARG A 96 35.86 12.04 -11.00
C ARG A 96 34.74 12.06 -9.96
N ALA A 97 34.48 13.25 -9.42
CA ALA A 97 33.38 13.51 -8.51
C ALA A 97 32.01 13.52 -9.24
N PRO A 98 30.94 13.03 -8.60
CA PRO A 98 29.60 13.03 -9.19
C PRO A 98 29.04 14.43 -9.43
N SER A 99 28.29 14.57 -10.52
CA SER A 99 27.52 15.77 -10.86
C SER A 99 26.06 15.67 -10.40
N VAL A 100 25.55 14.46 -10.15
CA VAL A 100 24.16 14.22 -9.74
C VAL A 100 24.12 13.38 -8.47
N LEU A 101 23.31 13.80 -7.51
CA LEU A 101 22.97 13.03 -6.31
C LEU A 101 21.44 12.87 -6.21
N VAL A 102 20.96 11.63 -6.11
CA VAL A 102 19.54 11.32 -5.93
C VAL A 102 19.34 10.56 -4.63
N LEU A 103 18.56 11.14 -3.71
CA LEU A 103 18.23 10.57 -2.41
C LEU A 103 16.82 9.97 -2.44
N LEU A 104 16.73 8.70 -2.04
CA LEU A 104 15.49 7.90 -2.08
C LEU A 104 15.31 7.16 -0.75
N PRO A 105 14.08 7.03 -0.22
CA PRO A 105 13.85 6.45 1.10
C PRO A 105 14.14 4.95 1.22
N THR A 106 14.06 4.19 0.11
CA THR A 106 14.16 2.73 0.14
C THR A 106 15.19 2.20 -0.84
N ARG A 107 15.71 0.99 -0.56
CA ARG A 107 16.70 0.32 -1.40
C ARG A 107 16.10 -0.07 -2.74
N GLU A 108 14.86 -0.53 -2.71
CA GLU A 108 14.10 -0.95 -3.88
C GLU A 108 13.88 0.23 -4.85
N LEU A 109 13.48 1.40 -4.32
CA LEU A 109 13.34 2.60 -5.14
C LEU A 109 14.70 3.08 -5.65
N ALA A 110 15.75 3.06 -4.81
CA ALA A 110 17.11 3.40 -5.23
C ALA A 110 17.59 2.54 -6.40
N SER A 111 17.44 1.23 -6.32
CA SER A 111 17.80 0.31 -7.40
C SER A 111 16.96 0.50 -8.66
N GLN A 112 15.69 0.87 -8.52
CA GLN A 112 14.83 1.17 -9.67
C GLN A 112 15.29 2.44 -10.39
N VAL A 113 15.45 3.55 -9.67
CA VAL A 113 15.90 4.83 -10.26
C VAL A 113 17.31 4.69 -10.83
N TYR A 114 18.19 3.92 -10.17
CA TYR A 114 19.50 3.55 -10.72
C TYR A 114 19.38 2.82 -12.05
N ALA A 115 18.45 1.85 -12.19
CA ALA A 115 18.25 1.15 -13.45
C ALA A 115 17.79 2.08 -14.57
N ASP A 116 16.95 3.08 -14.28
CA ASP A 116 16.58 4.11 -15.26
C ASP A 116 17.82 4.92 -15.68
N PHE A 117 18.65 5.37 -14.75
CA PHE A 117 19.90 6.07 -15.08
C PHE A 117 20.89 5.19 -15.88
N GLU A 118 20.98 3.88 -15.61
CA GLU A 118 21.83 2.99 -16.40
C GLU A 118 21.31 2.83 -17.83
N VAL A 119 19.99 2.70 -18.02
CA VAL A 119 19.38 2.57 -19.35
C VAL A 119 19.51 3.86 -20.15
N TYR A 120 19.04 4.97 -19.60
CA TYR A 120 18.96 6.25 -20.32
C TYR A 120 20.30 7.00 -20.30
N GLY A 121 20.96 7.07 -19.15
CA GLY A 121 22.26 7.72 -19.02
C GLY A 121 23.40 6.93 -19.66
N GLY A 122 23.35 5.59 -19.60
CA GLY A 122 24.33 4.72 -20.26
C GLY A 122 24.33 4.90 -21.78
N ALA A 123 23.16 5.10 -22.39
CA ALA A 123 23.05 5.44 -23.82
C ALA A 123 23.72 6.77 -24.19
N MET A 124 23.93 7.66 -23.21
CA MET A 124 24.63 8.94 -23.37
C MET A 124 26.07 8.91 -22.80
N GLY A 125 26.58 7.71 -22.47
CA GLY A 125 27.93 7.50 -21.96
C GLY A 125 28.15 8.03 -20.53
N LEU A 126 27.09 8.16 -19.73
CA LEU A 126 27.17 8.51 -18.30
C LEU A 126 27.29 7.24 -17.47
N SER A 127 28.08 7.27 -16.40
CA SER A 127 28.16 6.17 -15.44
C SER A 127 27.46 6.51 -14.14
N SER A 128 26.78 5.52 -13.56
CA SER A 128 26.04 5.70 -12.32
C SER A 128 26.45 4.70 -11.23
N CYS A 129 26.14 5.01 -9.97
CA CYS A 129 26.34 4.12 -8.83
C CYS A 129 25.15 4.17 -7.88
N CYS A 130 24.70 3.00 -7.43
CA CYS A 130 23.64 2.87 -6.43
C CYS A 130 24.22 2.57 -5.04
N LEU A 131 23.86 3.39 -4.05
CA LEU A 131 24.35 3.32 -2.68
C LEU A 131 23.22 3.01 -1.70
N TYR A 132 23.22 1.81 -1.13
CA TYR A 132 22.23 1.43 -0.14
C TYR A 132 22.75 0.44 0.92
N GLY A 133 22.04 0.38 2.05
CA GLY A 133 22.34 -0.53 3.14
C GLY A 133 22.14 -2.01 2.78
N GLY A 134 22.79 -2.93 3.48
CA GLY A 134 22.65 -4.37 3.25
C GLY A 134 23.42 -4.94 2.04
N ALA A 135 23.89 -4.09 1.13
CA ALA A 135 24.90 -4.44 0.14
C ALA A 135 26.33 -4.22 0.69
N PRO A 136 27.34 -4.99 0.24
CA PRO A 136 28.74 -4.81 0.64
C PRO A 136 29.28 -3.41 0.30
N TYR A 137 30.16 -2.88 1.16
CA TYR A 137 30.82 -1.58 0.94
C TYR A 137 31.81 -1.61 -0.22
N GLN A 138 32.64 -2.66 -0.28
CA GLN A 138 33.77 -2.75 -1.22
C GLN A 138 33.36 -2.59 -2.69
N THR A 139 32.18 -3.09 -3.07
CA THR A 139 31.66 -2.97 -4.44
C THR A 139 31.25 -1.54 -4.76
N GLN A 140 30.66 -0.83 -3.79
CA GLN A 140 30.28 0.58 -3.88
C GLN A 140 31.53 1.47 -3.90
N GLU A 141 32.48 1.26 -2.99
CA GLU A 141 33.77 1.98 -2.92
C GLU A 141 34.57 1.81 -4.21
N SER A 142 34.62 0.60 -4.77
CA SER A 142 35.33 0.34 -6.03
C SER A 142 34.71 1.05 -7.22
N LYS A 143 33.37 1.23 -7.25
CA LYS A 143 32.69 2.03 -8.28
C LYS A 143 32.96 3.52 -8.10
N LEU A 144 32.84 4.03 -6.88
CA LEU A 144 33.09 5.43 -6.55
C LEU A 144 34.55 5.83 -6.87
N ARG A 145 35.53 4.99 -6.49
CA ARG A 145 36.94 5.22 -6.79
C ARG A 145 37.25 5.28 -8.28
N ARG A 146 36.54 4.52 -9.12
CA ARG A 146 36.66 4.62 -10.59
C ARG A 146 36.14 5.96 -11.13
N GLY A 147 35.28 6.64 -10.38
CA GLY A 147 34.62 7.88 -10.78
C GLY A 147 33.28 7.62 -11.46
N VAL A 148 32.27 8.38 -11.06
CA VAL A 148 30.89 8.26 -11.54
C VAL A 148 30.29 9.63 -11.79
N ASP A 149 29.35 9.73 -12.75
CA ASP A 149 28.64 10.98 -13.03
C ASP A 149 27.42 11.14 -12.10
N ILE A 150 26.76 10.02 -11.78
CA ILE A 150 25.48 9.98 -11.06
C ILE A 150 25.58 9.05 -9.84
N VAL A 151 25.17 9.54 -8.68
CA VAL A 151 24.98 8.75 -7.46
C VAL A 151 23.50 8.71 -7.13
N VAL A 152 22.96 7.51 -6.95
CA VAL A 152 21.59 7.25 -6.50
C VAL A 152 21.69 6.49 -5.18
N GLY A 153 20.93 6.82 -4.15
CA GLY A 153 21.04 6.06 -2.91
C GLY A 153 20.11 6.42 -1.78
N THR A 154 20.18 5.60 -0.73
CA THR A 154 19.47 5.84 0.53
C THR A 154 20.26 6.78 1.45
N PRO A 155 19.62 7.73 2.15
CA PRO A 155 20.31 8.74 2.96
C PRO A 155 21.40 8.17 3.88
N GLY A 156 21.08 7.17 4.71
CA GLY A 156 22.06 6.59 5.64
C GLY A 156 23.34 6.08 4.96
N ARG A 157 23.22 5.33 3.85
CA ARG A 157 24.41 4.81 3.14
C ARG A 157 25.19 5.92 2.42
N VAL A 158 24.50 6.90 1.84
CA VAL A 158 25.15 8.05 1.21
C VAL A 158 25.94 8.84 2.26
N LYS A 159 25.34 9.07 3.44
CA LYS A 159 26.01 9.69 4.58
C LYS A 159 27.27 8.93 4.99
N ASP A 160 27.18 7.61 5.16
CA ASP A 160 28.33 6.76 5.51
C ASP A 160 29.51 6.97 4.54
N HIS A 161 29.23 7.04 3.23
CA HIS A 161 30.27 7.24 2.22
C HIS A 161 30.84 8.67 2.22
N ILE A 162 30.04 9.69 2.54
CA ILE A 162 30.51 11.06 2.70
C ILE A 162 31.41 11.19 3.93
N GLU A 163 31.01 10.61 5.07
CA GLU A 163 31.80 10.64 6.32
C GLU A 163 33.12 9.88 6.20
N ARG A 164 33.16 8.85 5.35
CA ARG A 164 34.38 8.10 5.01
C ARG A 164 35.21 8.74 3.90
N GLU A 165 34.81 9.91 3.41
CA GLU A 165 35.49 10.63 2.31
C GLU A 165 35.56 9.82 1.00
N ASN A 166 34.66 8.85 0.81
CA ASN A 166 34.55 8.06 -0.41
C ASN A 166 33.85 8.83 -1.55
N ILE A 167 33.16 9.93 -1.23
CA ILE A 167 32.41 10.76 -2.18
C ILE A 167 32.78 12.22 -1.97
N ASP A 168 33.17 12.88 -3.07
CA ASP A 168 33.33 14.33 -3.12
C ASP A 168 32.09 14.96 -3.79
N LEU A 169 31.42 15.89 -3.10
CA LEU A 169 30.26 16.62 -3.61
C LEU A 169 30.61 18.00 -4.18
N SER A 170 31.90 18.35 -4.30
CA SER A 170 32.36 19.66 -4.76
C SER A 170 31.94 20.01 -6.20
N GLN A 171 31.71 18.99 -7.04
CA GLN A 171 31.35 19.14 -8.46
C GLN A 171 29.85 18.92 -8.73
N LEU A 172 29.03 18.86 -7.69
CA LEU A 172 27.61 18.60 -7.81
C LEU A 172 26.92 19.71 -8.64
N LYS A 173 25.99 19.31 -9.50
CA LYS A 173 25.15 20.18 -10.32
C LYS A 173 23.68 19.97 -10.02
N PHE A 174 23.30 18.74 -9.72
CA PHE A 174 21.93 18.36 -9.38
C PHE A 174 21.89 17.61 -8.07
N ARG A 175 20.92 17.95 -7.24
CA ARG A 175 20.49 17.08 -6.15
C ARG A 175 18.98 16.88 -6.17
N VAL A 176 18.55 15.65 -5.99
CA VAL A 176 17.14 15.25 -6.03
C VAL A 176 16.77 14.59 -4.71
N LEU A 177 15.66 15.04 -4.13
CA LEU A 177 14.97 14.34 -3.05
C LEU A 177 13.66 13.79 -3.61
N ASP A 178 13.53 12.48 -3.76
CA ASP A 178 12.28 11.86 -4.21
C ASP A 178 11.66 11.01 -3.10
N GLU A 179 10.33 11.04 -3.02
CA GLU A 179 9.54 10.60 -1.87
C GLU A 179 10.04 11.22 -0.54
N ALA A 180 10.20 12.56 -0.53
CA ALA A 180 10.70 13.27 0.65
C ALA A 180 9.84 13.10 1.91
N ASP A 181 8.52 13.09 1.77
CA ASP A 181 7.60 12.77 2.86
C ASP A 181 7.83 11.39 3.46
N GLU A 182 8.33 10.42 2.68
CA GLU A 182 8.69 9.11 3.19
C GLU A 182 10.05 9.09 3.89
N MET A 183 11.02 9.88 3.42
CA MET A 183 12.28 10.06 4.15
C MET A 183 12.05 10.59 5.58
N LEU A 184 11.08 11.50 5.76
CA LEU A 184 10.63 11.94 7.08
C LEU A 184 10.10 10.79 7.93
N ARG A 185 9.16 10.00 7.39
CA ARG A 185 8.53 8.89 8.13
C ARG A 185 9.52 7.80 8.53
N MET A 186 10.57 7.61 7.73
CA MET A 186 11.63 6.64 8.01
C MET A 186 12.69 7.18 8.97
N GLY A 187 12.59 8.44 9.40
CA GLY A 187 13.53 9.03 10.35
C GLY A 187 14.86 9.46 9.72
N PHE A 188 14.93 9.65 8.41
CA PHE A 188 16.16 10.09 7.72
C PHE A 188 16.39 11.60 7.78
N VAL A 189 15.70 12.32 8.67
CA VAL A 189 15.74 13.79 8.76
C VAL A 189 17.17 14.30 8.92
N GLU A 190 17.89 13.79 9.92
CA GLU A 190 19.26 14.22 10.23
C GLU A 190 20.24 13.86 9.11
N ASP A 191 20.11 12.64 8.56
CA ASP A 191 20.96 12.16 7.48
C ASP A 191 20.80 13.03 6.22
N VAL A 192 19.56 13.34 5.84
CA VAL A 192 19.25 14.20 4.68
C VAL A 192 19.79 15.60 4.91
N GLU A 193 19.54 16.22 6.06
CA GLU A 193 20.03 17.58 6.34
C GLU A 193 21.56 17.66 6.33
N LEU A 194 22.25 16.64 6.86
CA LEU A 194 23.72 16.58 6.82
C LEU A 194 24.21 16.49 5.38
N ILE A 195 23.65 15.60 4.57
CA ILE A 195 24.03 15.44 3.16
C ILE A 195 23.82 16.76 2.40
N LEU A 196 22.66 17.40 2.57
CA LEU A 196 22.36 18.67 1.92
C LEU A 196 23.28 19.81 2.38
N GLY A 197 23.71 19.79 3.65
CA GLY A 197 24.63 20.77 4.24
C GLY A 197 26.10 20.61 3.82
N LYS A 198 26.49 19.49 3.22
CA LYS A 198 27.85 19.27 2.70
C LYS A 198 28.11 19.90 1.33
N VAL A 199 27.08 20.43 0.69
CA VAL A 199 27.20 21.16 -0.58
C VAL A 199 27.70 22.58 -0.29
N GLN A 200 28.93 22.88 -0.72
CA GLN A 200 29.61 24.14 -0.41
C GLN A 200 28.96 25.37 -1.07
N ASP A 201 28.54 25.25 -2.33
CA ASP A 201 27.97 26.36 -3.10
C ASP A 201 26.58 25.99 -3.63
N VAL A 202 25.56 26.28 -2.82
CA VAL A 202 24.15 25.99 -3.15
C VAL A 202 23.67 26.79 -4.37
N SER A 203 24.31 27.92 -4.71
CA SER A 203 23.92 28.72 -5.88
C SER A 203 24.19 27.98 -7.20
N LYS A 204 25.22 27.13 -7.21
CA LYS A 204 25.67 26.34 -8.37
C LYS A 204 24.98 24.97 -8.49
N VAL A 205 24.18 24.58 -7.51
CA VAL A 205 23.46 23.29 -7.50
C VAL A 205 21.98 23.53 -7.67
N GLN A 206 21.39 22.89 -8.66
CA GLN A 206 19.95 22.83 -8.83
C GLN A 206 19.36 21.76 -7.92
N THR A 207 18.35 22.13 -7.15
CA THR A 207 17.69 21.23 -6.20
C THR A 207 16.27 20.92 -6.66
N LEU A 208 15.98 19.62 -6.79
CA LEU A 208 14.67 19.12 -7.17
C LEU A 208 14.08 18.32 -6.00
N LEU A 209 12.87 18.66 -5.58
CA LEU A 209 12.16 17.96 -4.51
C LEU A 209 10.86 17.40 -5.07
N PHE A 210 10.73 16.08 -5.06
CA PHE A 210 9.52 15.37 -5.44
C PHE A 210 8.88 14.71 -4.21
N SER A 211 7.58 14.97 -4.01
CA SER A 211 6.85 14.43 -2.86
C SER A 211 5.37 14.31 -3.19
N ALA A 212 4.69 13.31 -2.62
CA ALA A 212 3.24 13.22 -2.75
C ALA A 212 2.55 14.23 -1.81
N THR A 213 3.11 14.41 -0.61
CA THR A 213 2.61 15.31 0.43
C THR A 213 3.66 16.34 0.86
N LEU A 214 3.23 17.44 1.48
CA LEU A 214 4.12 18.51 1.96
C LEU A 214 3.96 18.71 3.48
N PRO A 215 4.41 17.76 4.31
CA PRO A 215 4.48 17.97 5.76
C PRO A 215 5.47 19.09 6.10
N ASP A 216 5.41 19.60 7.33
CA ASP A 216 6.16 20.79 7.74
C ASP A 216 7.68 20.63 7.57
N TRP A 217 8.22 19.43 7.80
CA TRP A 217 9.62 19.16 7.51
C TRP A 217 9.96 19.27 6.01
N VAL A 218 9.11 18.75 5.11
CA VAL A 218 9.33 18.90 3.66
C VAL A 218 9.27 20.37 3.25
N LYS A 219 8.35 21.16 3.83
CA LYS A 219 8.32 22.61 3.64
C LYS A 219 9.57 23.29 4.20
N HIS A 220 10.08 22.86 5.35
CA HIS A 220 11.30 23.36 5.95
C HIS A 220 12.51 23.11 5.04
N ILE A 221 12.70 21.86 4.58
CA ILE A 221 13.76 21.51 3.63
C ILE A 221 13.63 22.33 2.34
N SER A 222 12.41 22.46 1.81
CA SER A 222 12.14 23.30 0.64
C SER A 222 12.53 24.75 0.88
N GLY A 223 12.24 25.32 2.04
CA GLY A 223 12.57 26.71 2.38
C GLY A 223 14.06 26.95 2.64
N LYS A 224 14.75 25.97 3.23
CA LYS A 224 16.16 26.09 3.66
C LYS A 224 17.15 25.76 2.55
N PHE A 225 16.83 24.81 1.68
CA PHE A 225 17.79 24.21 0.75
C PHE A 225 17.50 24.46 -0.74
N LEU A 226 16.32 24.98 -1.11
CA LEU A 226 16.02 25.38 -2.49
C LEU A 226 16.11 26.91 -2.61
N LYS A 227 16.41 27.38 -3.82
CA LYS A 227 16.49 28.80 -4.14
C LYS A 227 15.13 29.51 -3.95
N PRO A 228 15.11 30.81 -3.59
CA PRO A 228 13.87 31.56 -3.38
C PRO A 228 12.94 31.62 -4.60
N ASP A 229 13.50 31.58 -5.80
CA ASP A 229 12.79 31.65 -7.10
C ASP A 229 12.35 30.27 -7.64
N LYS A 230 12.43 29.22 -6.81
CA LYS A 230 11.99 27.86 -7.15
C LYS A 230 10.58 27.83 -7.72
N LYS A 231 10.38 26.96 -8.70
CA LYS A 231 9.07 26.70 -9.30
C LYS A 231 8.34 25.59 -8.54
N THR A 232 7.03 25.57 -8.66
CA THR A 232 6.18 24.51 -8.10
C THR A 232 5.35 23.93 -9.23
N ALA A 233 5.42 22.61 -9.38
CA ALA A 233 4.56 21.85 -10.28
C ALA A 233 3.63 20.99 -9.41
N ASP A 234 2.33 21.19 -9.51
CA ASP A 234 1.36 20.53 -8.63
C ASP A 234 0.22 19.89 -9.41
N LEU A 235 0.25 18.55 -9.50
CA LEU A 235 -0.82 17.74 -10.08
C LEU A 235 -1.78 17.16 -9.05
N VAL A 236 -1.50 17.36 -7.75
CA VAL A 236 -2.38 16.86 -6.69
C VAL A 236 -3.50 17.88 -6.40
N GLY A 237 -3.24 19.17 -6.61
CA GLY A 237 -4.17 20.28 -6.37
C GLY A 237 -4.72 20.36 -4.92
N ASN A 238 -5.69 21.24 -4.66
CA ASN A 238 -6.39 21.27 -3.36
C ASN A 238 -7.45 20.15 -3.21
N ALA A 239 -7.44 19.16 -4.10
CA ALA A 239 -8.47 18.12 -4.13
C ALA A 239 -8.42 17.27 -2.87
N LYS A 240 -9.59 17.11 -2.21
CA LYS A 240 -9.78 16.20 -1.07
C LYS A 240 -9.46 14.74 -1.44
N MET A 241 -9.67 14.38 -2.71
CA MET A 241 -9.37 13.06 -3.26
C MET A 241 -7.88 12.90 -3.48
N LYS A 242 -7.21 12.12 -2.62
CA LYS A 242 -5.75 11.87 -2.70
C LYS A 242 -5.38 10.54 -3.39
N ALA A 243 -6.33 9.61 -3.62
CA ALA A 243 -6.07 8.31 -4.27
C ALA A 243 -6.32 8.32 -5.79
N SER A 244 -5.80 7.33 -6.52
CA SER A 244 -5.96 7.22 -7.98
C SER A 244 -7.43 6.99 -8.37
N THR A 245 -7.90 7.67 -9.42
CA THR A 245 -9.28 7.50 -9.94
C THR A 245 -9.47 6.19 -10.69
N ASN A 246 -8.39 5.58 -11.17
CA ASN A 246 -8.44 4.32 -11.92
C ASN A 246 -8.45 3.07 -11.01
N VAL A 247 -8.58 3.28 -9.70
CA VAL A 247 -8.61 2.21 -8.71
C VAL A 247 -10.01 2.10 -8.14
N ARG A 248 -10.60 0.90 -8.27
CA ARG A 248 -11.84 0.55 -7.57
C ARG A 248 -11.50 0.23 -6.12
N HIS A 249 -12.12 0.96 -5.19
CA HIS A 249 -11.80 0.87 -3.76
C HIS A 249 -12.91 0.14 -3.00
N ILE A 250 -12.56 -1.00 -2.40
CA ILE A 250 -13.49 -1.91 -1.74
C ILE A 250 -13.11 -2.06 -0.27
N VAL A 251 -14.09 -2.11 0.62
CA VAL A 251 -13.91 -2.47 2.03
C VAL A 251 -14.75 -3.67 2.40
N LEU A 252 -14.14 -4.57 3.17
CA LEU A 252 -14.72 -5.89 3.43
C LEU A 252 -14.50 -6.29 4.91
N PRO A 253 -15.57 -6.65 5.64
CA PRO A 253 -15.46 -7.08 7.03
C PRO A 253 -14.82 -8.48 7.14
N CYS A 254 -13.69 -8.59 7.82
CA CYS A 254 -12.96 -9.85 7.93
C CYS A 254 -12.23 -9.96 9.28
N ASN A 255 -12.52 -11.03 10.01
CA ASN A 255 -11.76 -11.41 11.20
C ASN A 255 -10.40 -12.00 10.83
N VAL A 256 -9.39 -11.82 11.69
CA VAL A 256 -8.02 -12.30 11.45
C VAL A 256 -7.97 -13.81 11.13
N SER A 257 -8.75 -14.62 11.85
CA SER A 257 -8.82 -16.08 11.64
C SER A 257 -9.38 -16.49 10.28
N ALA A 258 -10.24 -15.67 9.67
CA ALA A 258 -10.86 -15.96 8.38
C ALA A 258 -9.98 -15.54 7.19
N ARG A 259 -8.93 -14.73 7.40
CA ARG A 259 -8.11 -14.15 6.32
C ARG A 259 -7.52 -15.21 5.39
N ALA A 260 -6.97 -16.29 5.94
CA ALA A 260 -6.32 -17.34 5.15
C ALA A 260 -7.29 -18.06 4.20
N GLN A 261 -8.58 -18.15 4.57
CA GLN A 261 -9.63 -18.73 3.75
C GLN A 261 -10.22 -17.73 2.77
N LEU A 262 -10.39 -16.48 3.19
CA LEU A 262 -11.05 -15.44 2.42
C LEU A 262 -10.17 -14.84 1.31
N ILE A 263 -8.88 -14.64 1.58
CA ILE A 263 -7.96 -13.99 0.64
C ILE A 263 -7.87 -14.73 -0.71
N PRO A 264 -7.74 -16.07 -0.77
CA PRO A 264 -7.78 -16.80 -2.03
C PRO A 264 -9.01 -16.49 -2.89
N ASP A 265 -10.16 -16.30 -2.26
CA ASP A 265 -11.41 -16.02 -2.98
C ASP A 265 -11.51 -14.57 -3.44
N ILE A 266 -10.97 -13.64 -2.65
CA ILE A 266 -10.79 -12.25 -3.08
C ILE A 266 -9.86 -12.21 -4.31
N ILE A 267 -8.78 -12.98 -4.31
CA ILE A 267 -7.87 -13.08 -5.46
C ILE A 267 -8.65 -13.57 -6.68
N ARG A 268 -9.34 -14.71 -6.58
CA ARG A 268 -10.14 -15.26 -7.70
C ARG A 268 -11.17 -14.28 -8.26
N CYS A 269 -11.86 -13.53 -7.38
CA CYS A 269 -12.92 -12.63 -7.82
C CYS A 269 -12.42 -11.31 -8.41
N TYR A 270 -11.26 -10.82 -7.94
CA TYR A 270 -10.86 -9.44 -8.23
C TYR A 270 -9.49 -9.31 -8.89
N SER A 271 -8.66 -10.36 -8.92
CA SER A 271 -7.35 -10.28 -9.55
C SER A 271 -7.40 -10.45 -11.06
N SER A 272 -8.47 -11.03 -11.63
CA SER A 272 -8.57 -11.30 -13.08
C SER A 272 -7.32 -12.01 -13.65
N GLY A 273 -6.75 -12.94 -12.87
CA GLY A 273 -5.59 -13.73 -13.27
C GLY A 273 -4.21 -13.05 -13.13
N GLY A 274 -4.13 -11.76 -12.82
CA GLY A 274 -2.83 -11.08 -12.68
C GLY A 274 -2.34 -10.88 -11.26
N ARG A 275 -1.29 -10.06 -11.16
CA ARG A 275 -0.44 -9.98 -9.97
C ARG A 275 -1.19 -9.32 -8.81
N THR A 276 -1.03 -9.91 -7.62
CA THR A 276 -1.63 -9.44 -6.38
C THR A 276 -0.55 -9.08 -5.35
N ILE A 277 -0.70 -7.93 -4.69
CA ILE A 277 0.09 -7.58 -3.50
C ILE A 277 -0.82 -7.55 -2.27
N ILE A 278 -0.44 -8.29 -1.25
CA ILE A 278 -1.11 -8.36 0.04
C ILE A 278 -0.27 -7.61 1.08
N PHE A 279 -0.81 -6.55 1.66
CA PHE A 279 -0.16 -5.75 2.68
C PHE A 279 -0.53 -6.21 4.09
N THR A 280 0.50 -6.41 4.91
CA THR A 280 0.38 -6.65 6.36
C THR A 280 1.20 -5.62 7.15
N GLU A 281 0.82 -5.33 8.39
CA GLU A 281 1.60 -4.42 9.24
C GLU A 281 2.85 -5.11 9.83
N LYS A 282 2.72 -6.38 10.20
CA LYS A 282 3.76 -7.14 10.89
C LYS A 282 4.51 -8.09 9.96
N LYS A 283 5.80 -8.25 10.23
CA LYS A 283 6.72 -9.11 9.47
C LYS A 283 6.35 -10.58 9.64
N GLU A 284 6.02 -10.98 10.86
CA GLU A 284 5.61 -12.33 11.23
C GLU A 284 4.33 -12.73 10.48
N SER A 285 3.35 -11.82 10.45
CA SER A 285 2.10 -12.03 9.70
C SER A 285 2.31 -12.12 8.20
N ALA A 286 3.33 -11.44 7.64
CA ALA A 286 3.65 -11.57 6.21
C ALA A 286 4.15 -12.99 5.89
N SER A 287 5.06 -13.50 6.72
CA SER A 287 5.61 -14.86 6.57
C SER A 287 4.60 -15.96 6.81
N GLU A 288 3.80 -15.83 7.87
CA GLU A 288 2.73 -16.77 8.20
C GLU A 288 1.71 -16.84 7.06
N LEU A 289 1.20 -15.70 6.61
CA LEU A 289 0.22 -15.66 5.54
C LEU A 289 0.78 -16.16 4.20
N ALA A 290 2.03 -15.84 3.88
CA ALA A 290 2.68 -16.38 2.68
C ALA A 290 2.88 -17.91 2.74
N GLY A 291 3.07 -18.47 3.94
CA GLY A 291 3.14 -19.93 4.14
C GLY A 291 1.79 -20.62 4.01
N LEU A 292 0.69 -19.94 4.35
CA LEU A 292 -0.68 -20.45 4.23
C LEU A 292 -1.25 -20.33 2.81
N LEU A 293 -0.80 -19.33 2.04
CA LEU A 293 -1.30 -19.06 0.69
C LEU A 293 -0.46 -19.81 -0.37
N PRO A 294 -1.08 -20.70 -1.17
CA PRO A 294 -0.36 -21.43 -2.22
C PRO A 294 0.34 -20.48 -3.21
N GLY A 295 1.62 -20.73 -3.46
CA GLY A 295 2.42 -19.95 -4.42
C GLY A 295 2.77 -18.53 -3.96
N ALA A 296 2.34 -18.08 -2.79
CA ALA A 296 2.69 -16.76 -2.27
C ALA A 296 4.14 -16.70 -1.78
N ARG A 297 4.72 -15.49 -1.78
CA ARG A 297 6.04 -15.22 -1.19
C ARG A 297 5.99 -13.98 -0.31
N ALA A 298 6.71 -14.02 0.81
CA ALA A 298 6.79 -12.91 1.74
C ALA A 298 7.89 -11.91 1.35
N LEU A 299 7.70 -10.63 1.67
CA LEU A 299 8.68 -9.56 1.55
C LEU A 299 8.63 -8.63 2.77
N HIS A 300 9.62 -8.73 3.66
CA HIS A 300 9.71 -7.90 4.87
C HIS A 300 11.17 -7.68 5.29
N GLY A 301 11.38 -6.80 6.28
CA GLY A 301 12.71 -6.29 6.62
C GLY A 301 13.72 -7.31 7.18
N ASP A 302 13.29 -8.51 7.58
CA ASP A 302 14.20 -9.55 8.08
C ASP A 302 14.68 -10.48 6.96
N ILE A 303 14.09 -10.36 5.76
CA ILE A 303 14.56 -11.07 4.59
C ILE A 303 15.87 -10.41 4.11
N GLN A 304 16.91 -11.22 3.92
CA GLN A 304 18.19 -10.75 3.41
C GLN A 304 18.03 -10.06 2.04
N GLN A 305 18.83 -9.01 1.79
CA GLN A 305 18.72 -8.19 0.58
C GLN A 305 18.81 -9.01 -0.72
N SER A 306 19.73 -9.97 -0.80
CA SER A 306 19.85 -10.90 -1.94
C SER A 306 18.55 -11.66 -2.21
N GLN A 307 17.93 -12.19 -1.16
CA GLN A 307 16.66 -12.91 -1.26
C GLN A 307 15.50 -11.99 -1.64
N ARG A 308 15.49 -10.73 -1.16
CA ARG A 308 14.50 -9.71 -1.57
C ARG A 308 14.57 -9.45 -3.07
N GLU A 309 15.78 -9.27 -3.61
CA GLU A 309 16.01 -9.04 -5.05
C GLU A 309 15.53 -10.22 -5.90
N VAL A 310 15.85 -11.47 -5.49
CA VAL A 310 15.36 -12.69 -6.16
C VAL A 310 13.84 -12.78 -6.11
N THR A 311 13.23 -12.50 -4.95
CA THR A 311 11.77 -12.57 -4.76
C THR A 311 11.06 -11.55 -5.64
N LEU A 312 11.57 -10.31 -5.68
CA LEU A 312 11.01 -9.25 -6.52
C LEU A 312 11.18 -9.54 -8.02
N ALA A 313 12.33 -10.07 -8.44
CA ALA A 313 12.53 -10.49 -9.82
C ALA A 313 11.56 -11.63 -10.22
N GLY A 314 11.35 -12.60 -9.32
CA GLY A 314 10.36 -13.66 -9.52
C GLY A 314 8.94 -13.13 -9.66
N PHE A 315 8.56 -12.17 -8.82
CA PHE A 315 7.23 -11.55 -8.90
C PHE A 315 7.04 -10.75 -10.19
N ARG A 316 8.03 -9.93 -10.58
CA ARG A 316 8.01 -9.15 -11.84
C ARG A 316 7.92 -10.04 -13.07
N SER A 317 8.65 -11.16 -13.09
CA SER A 317 8.63 -12.12 -14.21
C SER A 317 7.39 -13.03 -14.21
N GLY A 318 6.52 -12.95 -13.20
CA GLY A 318 5.34 -13.81 -13.10
C GLY A 318 5.63 -15.24 -12.67
N LYS A 319 6.83 -15.53 -12.12
CA LYS A 319 7.13 -16.86 -11.52
C LYS A 319 6.19 -17.21 -10.38
N PHE A 320 5.63 -16.19 -9.73
CA PHE A 320 4.51 -16.31 -8.81
C PHE A 320 3.67 -15.04 -8.89
N MET A 321 2.39 -15.16 -8.55
CA MET A 321 1.41 -14.07 -8.76
C MET A 321 1.00 -13.36 -7.47
N THR A 322 1.42 -13.83 -6.30
CA THR A 322 1.00 -13.28 -5.00
C THR A 322 2.20 -12.91 -4.12
N LEU A 323 2.35 -11.63 -3.83
CA LEU A 323 3.39 -11.11 -2.93
C LEU A 323 2.75 -10.63 -1.62
N VAL A 324 3.19 -11.16 -0.48
CA VAL A 324 2.76 -10.68 0.85
C VAL A 324 3.85 -9.79 1.43
N ALA A 325 3.58 -8.51 1.67
CA ALA A 325 4.61 -7.54 2.02
C ALA A 325 4.21 -6.60 3.16
N THR A 326 5.22 -6.12 3.89
CA THR A 326 5.03 -4.99 4.81
C THR A 326 5.21 -3.65 4.09
N ASN A 327 4.72 -2.57 4.71
CA ASN A 327 4.80 -1.20 4.17
C ASN A 327 6.19 -0.80 3.70
N VAL A 328 7.20 -1.07 4.53
CA VAL A 328 8.58 -0.70 4.25
C VAL A 328 9.10 -1.48 3.06
N ALA A 329 8.63 -2.72 2.88
CA ALA A 329 9.18 -3.61 1.89
C ALA A 329 8.51 -3.51 0.51
N ALA A 330 7.27 -3.03 0.45
CA ALA A 330 6.56 -2.84 -0.81
C ALA A 330 6.52 -1.39 -1.33
N ARG A 331 7.15 -0.45 -0.61
CA ARG A 331 7.49 0.87 -1.14
C ARG A 331 8.58 0.78 -2.19
N GLY A 332 8.56 1.70 -3.16
CA GLY A 332 9.52 1.66 -4.26
C GLY A 332 9.39 0.46 -5.21
N LEU A 333 8.36 -0.38 -5.04
CA LEU A 333 8.08 -1.43 -6.00
C LEU A 333 7.40 -0.80 -7.21
N ASP A 334 8.16 -0.61 -8.26
CA ASP A 334 7.62 -0.49 -9.60
C ASP A 334 7.50 -1.87 -10.23
N ILE A 335 6.25 -2.29 -10.26
CA ILE A 335 5.80 -3.55 -10.81
C ILE A 335 4.58 -3.15 -11.62
N ASN A 336 4.75 -3.18 -12.93
CA ASN A 336 3.65 -2.98 -13.85
C ASN A 336 2.65 -4.13 -13.66
N ASP A 337 1.38 -3.88 -13.95
CA ASP A 337 0.31 -4.90 -13.99
C ASP A 337 -0.01 -5.59 -12.66
N VAL A 338 0.19 -4.91 -11.52
CA VAL A 338 -0.49 -5.32 -10.30
C VAL A 338 -1.96 -4.98 -10.45
N GLN A 339 -2.82 -6.00 -10.46
CA GLN A 339 -4.26 -5.85 -10.72
C GLN A 339 -5.05 -5.77 -9.42
N LEU A 340 -4.54 -6.39 -8.36
CA LEU A 340 -5.20 -6.45 -7.06
C LEU A 340 -4.25 -6.07 -5.93
N ILE A 341 -4.70 -5.15 -5.08
CA ILE A 341 -4.10 -4.82 -3.79
C ILE A 341 -5.04 -5.28 -2.69
N ILE A 342 -4.54 -6.10 -1.77
CA ILE A 342 -5.27 -6.50 -0.57
C ILE A 342 -4.58 -5.89 0.64
N GLN A 343 -5.29 -5.13 1.46
CA GLN A 343 -4.81 -4.64 2.74
C GLN A 343 -5.45 -5.48 3.83
N CYS A 344 -4.67 -6.30 4.53
CA CYS A 344 -5.20 -7.23 5.53
C CYS A 344 -5.83 -6.53 6.74
N GLU A 345 -5.48 -5.27 6.96
CA GLU A 345 -6.03 -4.41 8.00
C GLU A 345 -5.97 -2.94 7.55
N PRO A 346 -6.79 -2.07 8.14
CA PRO A 346 -6.73 -0.65 7.84
C PRO A 346 -5.36 -0.07 8.23
N PRO A 347 -4.69 0.67 7.34
CA PRO A 347 -3.44 1.36 7.66
C PRO A 347 -3.63 2.37 8.79
N ARG A 348 -2.53 2.68 9.48
CA ARG A 348 -2.52 3.68 10.57
C ARG A 348 -2.83 5.11 10.11
N ASP A 349 -2.44 5.43 8.87
CA ASP A 349 -2.63 6.74 8.27
C ASP A 349 -3.16 6.62 6.83
N VAL A 350 -3.74 7.71 6.36
CA VAL A 350 -4.37 7.79 5.05
C VAL A 350 -3.33 7.76 3.92
N GLU A 351 -2.15 8.32 4.15
CA GLU A 351 -1.07 8.34 3.16
C GLU A 351 -0.57 6.94 2.83
N ALA A 352 -0.44 6.05 3.83
CA ALA A 352 -0.13 4.64 3.61
C ALA A 352 -1.21 3.96 2.75
N TYR A 353 -2.50 4.25 2.98
CA TYR A 353 -3.57 3.72 2.13
C TYR A 353 -3.39 4.14 0.66
N ILE A 354 -3.14 5.43 0.43
CA ILE A 354 -2.95 6.01 -0.90
C ILE A 354 -1.73 5.40 -1.60
N HIS A 355 -0.61 5.25 -0.89
CA HIS A 355 0.62 4.69 -1.44
C HIS A 355 0.52 3.18 -1.75
N ARG A 356 -0.25 2.42 -0.96
CA ARG A 356 -0.52 1.00 -1.19
C ARG A 356 -1.46 0.81 -2.37
N SER A 357 -2.60 1.50 -2.38
CA SER A 357 -3.58 1.41 -3.46
C SER A 357 -3.01 1.93 -4.79
N GLY A 358 -2.14 2.94 -4.78
CA GLY A 358 -1.41 3.41 -5.97
C GLY A 358 -0.33 2.45 -6.51
N ARG A 359 -0.23 1.22 -5.99
CA ARG A 359 0.56 0.14 -6.60
C ARG A 359 -0.19 -0.55 -7.74
N THR A 360 -1.53 -0.41 -7.79
CA THR A 360 -2.36 -0.82 -8.92
C THR A 360 -2.90 0.41 -9.66
N GLY A 361 -3.58 0.22 -10.80
CA GLY A 361 -4.17 1.30 -11.58
C GLY A 361 -3.17 2.31 -12.15
N ARG A 362 -2.01 1.82 -12.62
CA ARG A 362 -0.90 2.63 -13.17
C ARG A 362 -0.96 2.69 -14.69
N ALA A 363 -0.36 3.76 -15.26
CA ALA A 363 -0.20 3.93 -16.71
C ALA A 363 -1.52 3.77 -17.51
N GLY A 364 -2.62 4.31 -16.99
CA GLY A 364 -3.94 4.24 -17.63
C GLY A 364 -4.73 2.95 -17.34
N ASN A 365 -4.09 1.90 -16.83
CA ASN A 365 -4.78 0.66 -16.47
C ASN A 365 -5.71 0.86 -15.26
N THR A 366 -6.74 0.02 -15.16
CA THR A 366 -7.61 -0.07 -13.99
C THR A 366 -7.04 -1.04 -12.95
N GLY A 367 -7.41 -0.85 -11.69
CA GLY A 367 -6.97 -1.70 -10.58
C GLY A 367 -8.03 -1.87 -9.50
N VAL A 368 -7.90 -2.89 -8.67
CA VAL A 368 -8.77 -3.11 -7.51
C VAL A 368 -7.97 -3.04 -6.21
N ALA A 369 -8.45 -2.28 -5.24
CA ALA A 369 -7.86 -2.21 -3.90
C ALA A 369 -8.91 -2.61 -2.85
N VAL A 370 -8.72 -3.80 -2.26
CA VAL A 370 -9.57 -4.35 -1.21
C VAL A 370 -8.93 -4.10 0.15
N MET A 371 -9.68 -3.51 1.08
CA MET A 371 -9.25 -3.32 2.46
C MET A 371 -10.10 -4.16 3.40
N LEU A 372 -9.45 -5.11 4.07
CA LEU A 372 -10.05 -5.91 5.12
C LEU A 372 -10.08 -5.12 6.43
N TYR A 373 -11.15 -5.22 7.18
CA TYR A 373 -11.24 -4.63 8.51
C TYR A 373 -12.01 -5.51 9.48
N ASP A 374 -11.64 -5.47 10.75
CA ASP A 374 -12.44 -6.09 11.82
C ASP A 374 -13.48 -5.06 12.31
N PRO A 375 -14.80 -5.29 12.11
CA PRO A 375 -15.85 -4.35 12.51
C PRO A 375 -15.86 -4.04 14.01
N ARG A 376 -15.27 -4.90 14.85
CA ARG A 376 -15.21 -4.71 16.30
C ARG A 376 -14.01 -3.88 16.75
N ARG A 377 -12.94 -3.87 15.95
CA ARG A 377 -11.64 -3.28 16.34
C ARG A 377 -11.27 -2.03 15.55
N SER A 378 -11.83 -1.85 14.36
CA SER A 378 -11.34 -0.87 13.39
C SER A 378 -12.46 0.03 12.88
N ASN A 379 -12.16 1.33 12.77
CA ASN A 379 -13.05 2.31 12.15
C ASN A 379 -12.44 2.74 10.81
N VAL A 380 -13.14 2.47 9.71
CA VAL A 380 -12.72 2.76 8.33
C VAL A 380 -13.03 4.22 7.94
N SER A 381 -14.00 4.84 8.60
CA SER A 381 -14.56 6.15 8.26
C SER A 381 -13.53 7.28 8.32
N LYS A 382 -12.48 7.13 9.15
CA LYS A 382 -11.35 8.08 9.17
C LYS A 382 -10.59 8.07 7.83
N ILE A 383 -10.23 6.89 7.33
CA ILE A 383 -9.48 6.74 6.07
C ILE A 383 -10.36 7.20 4.90
N GLU A 384 -11.64 6.84 4.90
CA GLU A 384 -12.61 7.28 3.88
C GLU A 384 -12.68 8.81 3.80
N ARG A 385 -12.91 9.46 4.94
CA ARG A 385 -13.03 10.92 5.02
C ARG A 385 -11.74 11.65 4.63
N GLU A 386 -10.58 11.16 5.10
CA GLU A 386 -9.30 11.82 4.89
C GLU A 386 -8.69 11.54 3.51
N SER A 387 -9.02 10.40 2.89
CA SER A 387 -8.55 10.06 1.54
C SER A 387 -9.42 10.70 0.45
N GLY A 388 -10.66 11.05 0.79
CA GLY A 388 -11.69 11.49 -0.14
C GLY A 388 -12.26 10.35 -1.00
N VAL A 389 -11.75 9.12 -0.84
CA VAL A 389 -12.21 7.93 -1.57
C VAL A 389 -13.59 7.55 -1.06
N LYS A 390 -14.49 7.17 -1.97
CA LYS A 390 -15.77 6.55 -1.62
C LYS A 390 -15.58 5.04 -1.66
N PHE A 391 -15.65 4.37 -0.53
CA PHE A 391 -15.46 2.92 -0.49
C PHE A 391 -16.74 2.19 -0.88
N GLU A 392 -16.60 1.13 -1.67
CA GLU A 392 -17.65 0.13 -1.85
C GLU A 392 -17.63 -0.83 -0.67
N HIS A 393 -18.63 -0.74 0.19
CA HIS A 393 -18.82 -1.67 1.31
C HIS A 393 -19.49 -2.95 0.79
N ILE A 394 -18.72 -4.03 0.74
CA ILE A 394 -19.22 -5.34 0.30
C ILE A 394 -18.98 -6.40 1.37
N SER A 395 -19.76 -7.47 1.33
CA SER A 395 -19.53 -8.68 2.13
C SER A 395 -18.47 -9.60 1.48
N ALA A 396 -18.09 -10.66 2.18
CA ALA A 396 -17.25 -11.71 1.60
C ALA A 396 -17.87 -12.27 0.30
N PRO A 397 -17.04 -12.56 -0.73
CA PRO A 397 -17.49 -13.29 -1.91
C PRO A 397 -18.16 -14.59 -1.50
N GLN A 398 -19.37 -14.79 -2.01
CA GLN A 398 -20.12 -16.02 -1.81
C GLN A 398 -19.65 -17.08 -2.80
N PRO A 399 -19.88 -18.37 -2.53
CA PRO A 399 -19.50 -19.45 -3.45
C PRO A 399 -19.97 -19.25 -4.89
N ASP A 400 -21.18 -18.71 -5.07
CA ASP A 400 -21.73 -18.42 -6.40
C ASP A 400 -20.96 -17.31 -7.11
N ASP A 401 -20.50 -16.28 -6.38
CA ASP A 401 -19.67 -15.21 -6.94
C ASP A 401 -18.33 -15.76 -7.41
N ILE A 402 -17.73 -16.63 -6.59
CA ILE A 402 -16.45 -17.25 -6.91
C ILE A 402 -16.62 -18.17 -8.12
N ALA A 403 -17.65 -19.02 -8.13
CA ALA A 403 -17.95 -19.92 -9.24
C ALA A 403 -18.16 -19.17 -10.57
N LYS A 404 -18.83 -18.02 -10.53
CA LYS A 404 -18.97 -17.14 -11.71
C LYS A 404 -17.63 -16.54 -12.14
N ALA A 405 -16.80 -16.09 -11.19
CA ALA A 405 -15.51 -15.50 -11.49
C ALA A 405 -14.53 -16.50 -12.11
N VAL A 406 -14.46 -17.73 -11.57
CA VAL A 406 -13.53 -18.77 -12.05
C VAL A 406 -14.07 -19.59 -13.21
N GLY A 407 -15.38 -19.58 -13.45
CA GLY A 407 -16.01 -20.39 -14.51
C GLY A 407 -15.52 -20.04 -15.91
N GLY A 408 -15.28 -18.75 -16.18
CA GLY A 408 -14.71 -18.29 -17.44
C GLY A 408 -13.26 -18.76 -17.64
N GLU A 409 -12.42 -18.58 -16.62
CA GLU A 409 -11.02 -19.02 -16.64
C GLU A 409 -10.91 -20.55 -16.81
N ALA A 410 -11.79 -21.30 -16.15
CA ALA A 410 -11.87 -22.75 -16.30
C ALA A 410 -12.20 -23.17 -17.74
N ALA A 411 -13.13 -22.47 -18.38
CA ALA A 411 -13.53 -22.75 -19.76
C ALA A 411 -12.40 -22.43 -20.75
N GLU A 412 -11.69 -21.32 -20.55
CA GLU A 412 -10.50 -20.97 -21.34
C GLU A 412 -9.39 -22.01 -21.19
N MET A 413 -9.12 -22.47 -19.96
CA MET A 413 -8.12 -23.52 -19.71
C MET A 413 -8.44 -24.80 -20.47
N ILE A 414 -9.70 -25.24 -20.51
CA ILE A 414 -10.11 -26.41 -21.29
C ILE A 414 -9.98 -26.15 -22.79
N THR A 415 -10.35 -24.96 -23.26
CA THR A 415 -10.27 -24.60 -24.69
C THR A 415 -8.83 -24.52 -25.20
N GLN A 416 -7.87 -24.19 -24.34
CA GLN A 416 -6.45 -24.16 -24.69
C GLN A 416 -5.81 -25.56 -24.76
N VAL A 417 -6.49 -26.61 -24.31
CA VAL A 417 -6.00 -27.98 -24.41
C VAL A 417 -6.04 -28.43 -25.86
N SER A 418 -4.90 -28.89 -26.38
CA SER A 418 -4.78 -29.39 -27.76
C SER A 418 -5.70 -30.58 -28.02
N ASP A 419 -6.42 -30.56 -29.16
CA ASP A 419 -7.28 -31.65 -29.64
C ASP A 419 -6.57 -33.01 -29.75
N SER A 420 -5.23 -33.01 -29.84
CA SER A 420 -4.42 -34.22 -29.86
C SER A 420 -4.58 -35.12 -28.63
N VAL A 421 -5.03 -34.58 -27.49
CA VAL A 421 -5.26 -35.39 -26.27
C VAL A 421 -6.56 -36.17 -26.33
N ILE A 422 -7.50 -35.78 -27.19
CA ILE A 422 -8.86 -36.34 -27.24
C ILE A 422 -8.83 -37.87 -27.37
N PRO A 423 -8.08 -38.50 -28.30
CA PRO A 423 -8.08 -39.96 -28.45
C PRO A 423 -7.64 -40.71 -27.18
N ALA A 424 -6.74 -40.13 -26.39
CA ALA A 424 -6.21 -40.75 -25.17
C ALA A 424 -7.24 -40.77 -24.02
N PHE A 425 -8.10 -39.76 -23.94
CA PHE A 425 -9.08 -39.63 -22.86
C PHE A 425 -10.52 -40.01 -23.27
N LYS A 426 -10.78 -40.17 -24.58
CA LYS A 426 -12.13 -40.41 -25.11
C LYS A 426 -12.82 -41.63 -24.50
N SER A 427 -12.12 -42.77 -24.42
CA SER A 427 -12.66 -44.01 -23.86
C SER A 427 -13.10 -43.83 -22.39
N ALA A 428 -12.25 -43.20 -21.57
CA ALA A 428 -12.56 -42.93 -20.17
C ALA A 428 -13.72 -41.93 -20.00
N ALA A 429 -13.80 -40.92 -20.88
CA ALA A 429 -14.89 -39.94 -20.88
C ALA A 429 -16.24 -40.58 -21.25
N GLU A 430 -16.26 -41.47 -22.24
CA GLU A 430 -17.45 -42.21 -22.64
C GLU A 430 -17.92 -43.17 -21.54
N GLU A 431 -17.00 -43.88 -20.88
CA GLU A 431 -17.32 -44.73 -19.73
C GLU A 431 -17.92 -43.93 -18.56
N LEU A 432 -17.34 -42.77 -18.25
CA LEU A 432 -17.85 -41.86 -17.22
C LEU A 432 -19.27 -41.37 -17.56
N LEU A 433 -19.52 -41.02 -18.83
CA LEU A 433 -20.83 -40.56 -19.30
C LEU A 433 -21.89 -41.65 -19.14
N ASN A 434 -21.55 -42.89 -19.48
CA ASN A 434 -22.49 -44.02 -19.42
C ASN A 434 -22.78 -44.47 -17.98
N ASN A 435 -21.80 -44.41 -17.08
CA ASN A 435 -21.92 -44.96 -15.72
C ASN A 435 -22.40 -43.94 -14.67
N SER A 436 -22.27 -42.64 -14.92
CA SER A 436 -22.54 -41.61 -13.90
C SER A 436 -24.03 -41.27 -13.72
N GLY A 437 -24.87 -41.56 -14.71
CA GLY A 437 -26.29 -41.17 -14.71
C GLY A 437 -26.53 -39.66 -14.83
N LEU A 438 -25.52 -38.88 -15.24
CA LEU A 438 -25.57 -37.43 -15.38
C LEU A 438 -25.48 -37.02 -16.86
N SER A 439 -25.98 -35.83 -17.19
CA SER A 439 -25.84 -35.30 -18.55
C SER A 439 -24.38 -34.95 -18.86
N ALA A 440 -24.03 -34.91 -20.15
CA ALA A 440 -22.69 -34.47 -20.58
C ALA A 440 -22.37 -33.05 -20.08
N ALA A 441 -23.38 -32.17 -20.02
CA ALA A 441 -23.23 -30.82 -19.49
C ALA A 441 -22.92 -30.81 -17.98
N ASP A 442 -23.56 -31.66 -17.19
CA ASP A 442 -23.32 -31.76 -15.74
C ASP A 442 -21.93 -32.33 -15.42
N LEU A 443 -21.47 -33.31 -16.22
CA LEU A 443 -20.12 -33.84 -16.10
C LEU A 443 -19.06 -32.81 -16.51
N LEU A 444 -19.31 -32.04 -17.57
CA LEU A 444 -18.44 -30.94 -17.97
C LEU A 444 -18.41 -29.85 -16.89
N ALA A 445 -19.54 -29.53 -16.27
CA ALA A 445 -19.59 -28.60 -15.13
C ALA A 445 -18.76 -29.10 -13.93
N LYS A 446 -18.84 -30.41 -13.61
CA LYS A 446 -17.98 -31.02 -12.58
C LYS A 446 -16.50 -31.02 -12.96
N ALA A 447 -16.18 -31.25 -14.24
CA ALA A 447 -14.81 -31.19 -14.73
C ALA A 447 -14.24 -29.77 -14.66
N LEU A 448 -15.01 -28.77 -15.06
CA LEU A 448 -14.68 -27.34 -14.93
C LEU A 448 -14.43 -26.99 -13.46
N ALA A 449 -15.36 -27.33 -12.56
CA ALA A 449 -15.20 -27.11 -11.13
C ALA A 449 -13.92 -27.78 -10.59
N LYS A 450 -13.66 -29.04 -10.98
CA LYS A 450 -12.46 -29.78 -10.57
C LYS A 450 -11.18 -29.15 -11.09
N ALA A 451 -11.17 -28.64 -12.32
CA ALA A 451 -10.01 -28.01 -12.96
C ALA A 451 -9.52 -26.77 -12.18
N VAL A 452 -10.46 -25.99 -11.62
CA VAL A 452 -10.15 -24.84 -10.76
C VAL A 452 -10.03 -25.19 -9.27
N GLY A 453 -10.08 -26.49 -8.93
CA GLY A 453 -9.93 -26.97 -7.55
C GLY A 453 -11.18 -26.84 -6.67
N PHE A 454 -12.36 -26.58 -7.26
CA PHE A 454 -13.64 -26.60 -6.57
C PHE A 454 -14.18 -28.03 -6.44
N THR A 455 -14.48 -28.45 -5.22
CA THR A 455 -15.07 -29.77 -4.93
C THR A 455 -16.45 -29.67 -4.30
N GLU A 456 -16.69 -28.64 -3.48
CA GLU A 456 -17.96 -28.44 -2.77
C GLU A 456 -18.24 -26.94 -2.61
N ILE A 457 -19.52 -26.57 -2.65
CA ILE A 457 -19.99 -25.23 -2.31
C ILE A 457 -20.22 -25.16 -0.79
N LYS A 458 -19.27 -24.56 -0.07
CA LYS A 458 -19.36 -24.38 1.39
C LYS A 458 -20.06 -23.06 1.72
N LYS A 459 -21.07 -23.08 2.60
CA LYS A 459 -21.75 -21.85 3.07
C LYS A 459 -20.77 -20.94 3.79
N ARG A 460 -20.86 -19.62 3.58
CA ARG A 460 -19.99 -18.61 4.21
C ARG A 460 -20.83 -17.52 4.87
N SER A 461 -20.36 -17.06 6.03
CA SER A 461 -20.96 -15.93 6.73
C SER A 461 -20.78 -14.62 5.95
N LEU A 462 -21.84 -13.80 5.87
CA LEU A 462 -21.78 -12.43 5.38
C LEU A 462 -21.17 -11.45 6.39
N LEU A 463 -21.28 -11.76 7.69
CA LEU A 463 -20.91 -10.88 8.79
C LEU A 463 -19.44 -11.00 9.21
N THR A 464 -18.94 -12.23 9.40
CA THR A 464 -17.57 -12.50 9.85
C THR A 464 -16.68 -13.12 8.79
N SER A 465 -17.25 -13.50 7.64
CA SER A 465 -16.55 -14.15 6.52
C SER A 465 -16.03 -15.56 6.84
N MET A 466 -16.50 -16.19 7.92
CA MET A 466 -16.11 -17.56 8.29
C MET A 466 -16.78 -18.62 7.40
N GLU A 467 -16.02 -19.65 6.99
CA GLU A 467 -16.56 -20.82 6.30
C GLU A 467 -17.38 -21.71 7.23
N ASN A 468 -18.41 -22.36 6.67
CA ASN A 468 -19.38 -23.19 7.38
C ASN A 468 -20.21 -22.43 8.43
N TYR A 469 -20.33 -21.11 8.27
CA TYR A 469 -21.26 -20.28 9.04
C TYR A 469 -22.27 -19.61 8.10
N VAL A 470 -23.45 -19.30 8.62
CA VAL A 470 -24.52 -18.60 7.92
C VAL A 470 -24.93 -17.39 8.76
N THR A 471 -25.13 -16.24 8.11
CA THR A 471 -25.59 -15.03 8.81
C THR A 471 -27.11 -14.99 8.83
N LEU A 472 -27.67 -14.89 10.03
CA LEU A 472 -29.10 -14.72 10.27
C LEU A 472 -29.42 -13.27 10.65
N LEU A 473 -30.57 -12.79 10.22
CA LEU A 473 -31.22 -11.58 10.73
C LEU A 473 -32.35 -11.99 11.67
N LEU A 474 -32.32 -11.47 12.89
CA LEU A 474 -33.39 -11.55 13.86
C LEU A 474 -34.18 -10.24 13.88
N GLU A 475 -35.50 -10.34 13.72
CA GLU A 475 -36.44 -9.24 13.92
C GLU A 475 -37.55 -9.67 14.89
N ILE A 476 -38.01 -8.73 15.72
CA ILE A 476 -39.04 -8.99 16.74
C ILE A 476 -40.17 -7.95 16.75
N GLY A 477 -40.22 -7.08 15.73
CA GLY A 477 -41.18 -5.98 15.63
C GLY A 477 -41.05 -4.92 16.74
N LYS A 478 -39.94 -4.94 17.51
CA LYS A 478 -39.63 -3.97 18.57
C LYS A 478 -38.16 -3.56 18.50
N PRO A 479 -37.81 -2.32 18.89
CA PRO A 479 -36.43 -1.88 18.92
C PRO A 479 -35.57 -2.72 19.86
N MET A 480 -34.38 -3.09 19.41
CA MET A 480 -33.37 -3.81 20.17
C MET A 480 -32.23 -2.87 20.55
N PHE A 481 -32.07 -2.63 21.86
CA PHE A 481 -31.13 -1.63 22.35
C PHE A 481 -29.75 -2.19 22.69
N THR A 482 -29.64 -3.49 22.99
CA THR A 482 -28.37 -4.10 23.40
C THR A 482 -28.21 -5.53 22.86
N PRO A 483 -26.98 -5.96 22.57
CA PRO A 483 -26.66 -7.36 22.27
C PRO A 483 -27.14 -8.34 23.34
N SER A 484 -27.07 -7.97 24.62
CA SER A 484 -27.53 -8.81 25.74
C SER A 484 -29.03 -9.11 25.68
N PHE A 485 -29.83 -8.13 25.23
CA PHE A 485 -31.27 -8.32 25.02
C PHE A 485 -31.54 -9.37 23.93
N VAL A 486 -30.74 -9.35 22.86
CA VAL A 486 -30.84 -10.33 21.76
C VAL A 486 -30.52 -11.74 22.26
N PHE A 487 -29.43 -11.93 23.01
CA PHE A 487 -29.13 -13.22 23.63
C PHE A 487 -30.24 -13.69 24.58
N GLY A 488 -30.89 -12.77 25.30
CA GLY A 488 -32.04 -13.08 26.14
C GLY A 488 -33.26 -13.57 25.35
N ILE A 489 -33.44 -13.13 24.11
CA ILE A 489 -34.50 -13.59 23.20
C ILE A 489 -34.16 -14.97 22.64
N LEU A 490 -32.94 -15.18 22.17
CA LEU A 490 -32.48 -16.46 21.61
C LEU A 490 -32.63 -17.61 22.61
N ARG A 491 -32.31 -17.38 23.90
CA ARG A 491 -32.50 -18.37 24.98
C ARG A 491 -33.95 -18.80 25.23
N ARG A 492 -34.94 -18.06 24.71
CA ARG A 492 -36.37 -18.43 24.90
C ARG A 492 -36.79 -19.60 24.04
N PHE A 493 -36.10 -19.83 22.92
CA PHE A 493 -36.52 -20.81 21.92
C PHE A 493 -35.37 -21.69 21.39
N LEU A 494 -34.14 -21.45 21.81
CA LEU A 494 -32.96 -22.25 21.46
C LEU A 494 -32.29 -22.86 22.69
N PRO A 495 -31.70 -24.06 22.56
CA PRO A 495 -30.82 -24.64 23.58
C PRO A 495 -29.62 -23.75 23.88
N GLU A 496 -29.11 -23.80 25.11
CA GLU A 496 -27.99 -22.95 25.57
C GLU A 496 -26.73 -23.13 24.71
N GLU A 497 -26.39 -24.39 24.35
CA GLU A 497 -25.26 -24.71 23.46
C GLU A 497 -25.34 -23.96 22.12
N GLN A 498 -26.55 -23.82 21.54
CA GLN A 498 -26.73 -23.11 20.28
C GLN A 498 -26.60 -21.60 20.48
N VAL A 499 -27.13 -21.06 21.58
CA VAL A 499 -26.97 -19.63 21.89
C VAL A 499 -25.49 -19.26 22.10
N GLU A 500 -24.69 -20.15 22.68
CA GLU A 500 -23.24 -19.95 22.85
C GLU A 500 -22.46 -20.07 21.53
N ALA A 501 -22.95 -20.85 20.57
CA ALA A 501 -22.36 -20.97 19.24
C ALA A 501 -22.55 -19.71 18.38
N VAL A 502 -23.40 -18.77 18.78
CA VAL A 502 -23.65 -17.52 18.06
C VAL A 502 -22.40 -16.62 18.07
N GLN A 503 -21.95 -16.28 16.87
CA GLN A 503 -20.80 -15.41 16.64
C GLN A 503 -21.21 -14.07 16.03
N GLY A 504 -20.33 -13.08 16.11
CA GLY A 504 -20.50 -11.84 15.34
C GLY A 504 -21.62 -10.87 15.78
N LEU A 505 -22.48 -11.22 16.75
CA LEU A 505 -23.74 -10.49 17.02
C LEU A 505 -23.61 -8.96 17.04
N THR A 506 -24.33 -8.32 16.10
CA THR A 506 -24.30 -6.87 15.86
C THR A 506 -25.72 -6.38 15.54
N LEU A 507 -26.10 -5.20 16.03
CA LEU A 507 -27.40 -4.60 15.76
C LEU A 507 -27.42 -3.91 14.39
N THR A 508 -28.56 -3.90 13.72
CA THR A 508 -28.77 -3.10 12.50
C THR A 508 -28.75 -1.61 12.84
N ALA A 509 -28.39 -0.75 11.88
CA ALA A 509 -28.24 0.68 12.10
C ALA A 509 -29.55 1.38 12.50
N ASP A 510 -30.70 0.82 12.10
CA ASP A 510 -32.04 1.28 12.49
C ASP A 510 -32.50 0.77 13.86
N GLY A 511 -31.75 -0.15 14.47
CA GLY A 511 -32.03 -0.73 15.79
C GLY A 511 -33.19 -1.72 15.83
N ASN A 512 -33.80 -2.06 14.69
CA ASN A 512 -34.96 -2.96 14.64
C ASN A 512 -34.59 -4.43 14.43
N GLY A 513 -33.32 -4.69 14.09
CA GLY A 513 -32.80 -6.02 13.75
C GLY A 513 -31.47 -6.31 14.44
N ALA A 514 -31.13 -7.60 14.50
CA ALA A 514 -29.85 -8.08 14.98
C ALA A 514 -29.31 -9.13 14.02
N VAL A 515 -28.08 -8.95 13.55
CA VAL A 515 -27.39 -9.90 12.69
C VAL A 515 -26.37 -10.70 13.49
N PHE A 516 -26.29 -11.99 13.23
CA PHE A 516 -25.31 -12.86 13.88
C PHE A 516 -25.03 -14.11 13.03
N ASP A 517 -23.91 -14.77 13.31
CA ASP A 517 -23.50 -15.98 12.62
C ASP A 517 -23.76 -17.23 13.44
N VAL A 518 -24.21 -18.27 12.75
CA VAL A 518 -24.44 -19.61 13.32
C VAL A 518 -23.75 -20.67 12.47
N PRO A 519 -23.31 -21.81 13.04
CA PRO A 519 -22.78 -22.91 12.24
C PRO A 519 -23.81 -23.40 11.22
N ALA A 520 -23.38 -23.58 9.97
CA ALA A 520 -24.24 -23.97 8.85
C ALA A 520 -24.93 -25.33 9.06
N LYS A 521 -24.28 -26.23 9.80
CA LYS A 521 -24.81 -27.54 10.20
C LYS A 521 -25.98 -27.46 11.18
N ASP A 522 -26.07 -26.36 11.93
CA ASP A 522 -27.06 -26.17 12.99
C ASP A 522 -28.23 -25.29 12.54
N LEU A 523 -28.18 -24.73 11.31
CA LEU A 523 -29.15 -23.77 10.76
C LEU A 523 -30.62 -24.20 10.95
N ASP A 524 -30.93 -25.47 10.68
CA ASP A 524 -32.30 -26.00 10.77
C ASP A 524 -32.85 -25.93 12.20
N ILE A 525 -31.98 -26.04 13.22
CA ILE A 525 -32.34 -25.91 14.63
C ILE A 525 -32.79 -24.47 14.93
N TYR A 526 -32.11 -23.47 14.36
CA TYR A 526 -32.49 -22.05 14.52
C TYR A 526 -33.82 -21.74 13.83
N LEU A 527 -33.98 -22.18 12.56
CA LEU A 527 -35.17 -21.91 11.75
C LEU A 527 -36.41 -22.67 12.26
N THR A 528 -36.23 -23.85 12.84
CA THR A 528 -37.34 -24.58 13.49
C THR A 528 -37.63 -23.99 14.88
N GLY A 529 -36.60 -23.55 15.60
CA GLY A 529 -36.71 -22.95 16.92
C GLY A 529 -37.59 -21.70 16.95
N GLN A 530 -37.49 -20.81 15.94
CA GLN A 530 -38.32 -19.60 15.89
C GLN A 530 -39.82 -19.87 15.89
N GLN A 531 -40.27 -21.01 15.35
CA GLN A 531 -41.71 -21.36 15.33
C GLN A 531 -42.29 -21.54 16.75
N LYS A 532 -41.43 -21.75 17.75
CA LYS A 532 -41.82 -21.88 19.16
C LYS A 532 -41.97 -20.53 19.87
N ALA A 533 -41.56 -19.42 19.25
CA ALA A 533 -41.62 -18.08 19.81
C ALA A 533 -42.54 -17.16 18.99
N GLY A 534 -43.53 -16.55 19.65
CA GLY A 534 -44.37 -15.54 19.01
C GLY A 534 -43.59 -14.24 18.75
N ASN A 535 -43.84 -13.61 17.60
CA ASN A 535 -43.23 -12.33 17.17
C ASN A 535 -41.69 -12.39 17.04
N VAL A 536 -41.16 -13.52 16.58
CA VAL A 536 -39.75 -13.67 16.24
C VAL A 536 -39.65 -14.11 14.77
N SER A 537 -38.87 -13.37 13.99
CA SER A 537 -38.51 -13.72 12.61
C SER A 537 -37.01 -13.93 12.53
N LEU A 538 -36.59 -15.10 12.04
CA LEU A 538 -35.21 -15.42 11.66
C LEU A 538 -35.15 -15.66 10.16
N GLU A 539 -34.40 -14.82 9.47
CA GLU A 539 -34.17 -14.93 8.03
C GLU A 539 -32.68 -15.13 7.72
N VAL A 540 -32.38 -15.99 6.75
CA VAL A 540 -31.02 -16.13 6.20
C VAL A 540 -30.74 -14.94 5.28
N LEU A 541 -29.75 -14.13 5.64
CA LEU A 541 -29.41 -12.95 4.86
C LEU A 541 -28.71 -13.31 3.55
N LYS A 542 -29.11 -12.62 2.47
CA LYS A 542 -28.42 -12.62 1.17
C LYS A 542 -27.46 -11.44 1.01
N THR A 543 -27.78 -10.32 1.66
CA THR A 543 -26.98 -9.09 1.66
C THR A 543 -26.93 -8.52 3.06
N LEU A 544 -25.78 -8.02 3.49
CA LEU A 544 -25.63 -7.46 4.83
C LEU A 544 -26.32 -6.08 4.93
N PRO A 545 -27.28 -5.87 5.85
CA PRO A 545 -27.83 -4.54 6.10
C PRO A 545 -26.77 -3.63 6.72
N ARG A 546 -27.00 -2.31 6.69
CA ARG A 546 -26.13 -1.36 7.41
C ARG A 546 -26.17 -1.69 8.90
N LEU A 547 -25.00 -1.89 9.49
CA LEU A 547 -24.87 -2.22 10.90
C LEU A 547 -24.61 -0.98 11.73
N GLN A 548 -25.07 -1.01 12.97
CA GLN A 548 -24.78 0.05 13.93
C GLN A 548 -23.26 0.08 14.17
N GLU A 549 -22.63 1.23 13.86
CA GLU A 549 -21.25 1.46 14.28
C GLU A 549 -21.23 1.50 15.80
N ARG A 550 -20.50 0.58 16.44
CA ARG A 550 -20.19 0.73 17.85
C ARG A 550 -19.26 1.93 17.97
N GLU A 551 -19.77 3.06 18.46
CA GLU A 551 -18.91 4.10 19.02
C GLU A 551 -18.01 3.41 20.04
N GLN A 552 -16.69 3.49 19.82
CA GLN A 552 -15.76 3.18 20.90
C GLN A 552 -16.18 4.04 22.07
N SER A 553 -16.61 3.42 23.17
CA SER A 553 -16.81 4.13 24.43
C SER A 553 -15.57 4.96 24.67
N ARG A 554 -15.64 6.26 24.38
CA ARG A 554 -14.69 7.25 24.90
C ARG A 554 -14.68 6.97 26.38
N GLY A 555 -13.54 6.51 26.90
CA GLY A 555 -13.38 6.14 28.31
C GLY A 555 -14.09 7.16 29.18
N GLY A 556 -15.29 6.80 29.61
CA GLY A 556 -16.17 7.64 30.38
C GLY A 556 -15.53 7.74 31.73
N ARG A 557 -14.82 8.84 31.96
CA ARG A 557 -14.34 9.26 33.27
C ARG A 557 -15.57 9.62 34.10
N PHE A 558 -16.34 8.62 34.53
CA PHE A 558 -17.37 8.76 35.55
C PHE A 558 -16.67 8.87 36.90
N GLY A 559 -16.02 10.01 37.11
CA GLY A 559 -15.80 10.56 38.44
C GLY A 559 -17.13 11.12 38.91
N GLY A 560 -17.94 10.28 39.56
CA GLY A 560 -19.15 10.70 40.26
C GLY A 560 -18.81 11.51 41.51
N GLY A 561 -18.28 12.71 41.34
CA GLY A 561 -18.18 13.72 42.39
C GLY A 561 -19.47 14.53 42.41
N ARG A 562 -20.36 14.20 43.35
CA ARG A 562 -21.58 14.99 43.63
C ARG A 562 -21.17 16.41 43.99
N GLY A 563 -21.48 17.36 43.10
CA GLY A 563 -21.52 18.78 43.43
C GLY A 563 -22.72 19.05 44.32
N PHE A 564 -22.47 19.37 45.60
CA PHE A 564 -23.45 20.00 46.46
C PHE A 564 -23.22 21.50 46.40
N ASN A 565 -24.25 22.18 45.92
CA ASN A 565 -24.34 23.63 45.81
C ASN A 565 -24.55 24.25 47.20
N ASP A 566 -24.01 25.45 47.35
CA ASP A 566 -24.09 26.35 48.50
C ASP A 566 -25.45 26.40 49.21
N ARG A 567 -25.40 26.43 50.55
CA ARG A 567 -26.15 27.40 51.38
C ARG A 567 -25.71 27.36 52.85
N ASN A 568 -25.28 28.54 53.30
CA ASN A 568 -25.57 29.12 54.62
C ASN A 568 -24.67 28.76 55.82
N GLY A 569 -24.22 29.80 56.53
CA GLY A 569 -23.79 29.71 57.94
C GLY A 569 -22.41 30.27 58.25
N GLY A 570 -22.34 31.53 58.69
CA GLY A 570 -21.10 32.22 59.06
C GLY A 570 -20.54 31.87 60.44
N ASN A 571 -19.26 32.23 60.64
CA ASN A 571 -18.60 32.75 61.85
C ASN A 571 -17.07 32.58 61.67
N ARG A 572 -16.29 33.66 61.60
CA ARG A 572 -15.64 34.42 62.70
C ARG A 572 -14.35 33.77 63.25
N PHE A 573 -13.34 34.64 63.41
CA PHE A 573 -12.02 34.51 64.04
C PHE A 573 -10.91 33.93 63.13
N GLY A 574 -9.74 34.54 62.91
CA GLY A 574 -9.09 35.70 63.52
C GLY A 574 -7.69 35.32 64.05
N ARG A 575 -6.66 36.07 63.61
CA ARG A 575 -5.24 36.09 64.07
C ARG A 575 -4.36 34.88 63.68
N GLY A 576 -3.08 35.02 63.34
CA GLY A 576 -2.20 36.18 63.23
C GLY A 576 -0.72 35.77 63.30
N GLY A 577 0.19 36.62 62.76
CA GLY A 577 1.67 36.66 62.96
C GLY A 577 2.45 35.46 62.40
N GLY A 578 3.56 35.60 61.68
CA GLY A 578 4.76 36.40 61.96
C GLY A 578 5.98 35.46 61.80
N ARG A 579 6.78 35.64 60.74
CA ARG A 579 8.17 36.14 60.74
C ARG A 579 9.26 35.20 61.33
N ASN A 580 10.28 34.98 60.47
CA ASN A 580 11.71 34.77 60.74
C ASN A 580 12.22 33.42 61.27
N GLY A 581 13.33 32.96 60.68
CA GLY A 581 14.28 32.06 61.33
C GLY A 581 15.23 31.33 60.38
N ARG A 582 16.38 31.94 60.09
CA ARG A 582 17.57 31.32 59.47
C ARG A 582 18.28 30.36 60.45
N PHE A 583 19.23 29.59 59.89
CA PHE A 583 20.30 28.77 60.51
C PHE A 583 19.89 27.33 60.86
N GLY A 584 20.70 26.30 60.62
CA GLY A 584 22.11 26.28 60.33
C GLY A 584 22.63 24.91 59.89
N GLN A 585 23.86 25.00 59.38
CA GLN A 585 24.85 24.00 59.01
C GLN A 585 25.18 23.04 60.17
N ASN A 586 25.39 21.75 59.91
CA ASN A 586 26.69 21.12 60.16
C ASN A 586 26.77 19.65 59.71
N ASP A 587 27.97 19.36 59.19
CA ASP A 587 28.54 18.07 58.82
C ASP A 587 28.71 17.11 60.01
N ARG A 588 28.78 15.79 59.73
CA ARG A 588 30.01 14.98 59.89
C ARG A 588 29.78 13.47 59.68
N PHE A 589 30.49 12.93 58.68
CA PHE A 589 31.43 11.78 58.75
C PHE A 589 31.05 10.48 59.50
N SER A 590 31.03 9.35 58.78
CA SER A 590 32.17 8.39 58.68
C SER A 590 31.77 6.91 58.65
N ASN A 591 32.32 6.22 57.65
CA ASN A 591 32.84 4.86 57.60
C ASN A 591 32.00 3.60 57.90
N GLY A 592 32.11 2.64 56.96
CA GLY A 592 31.89 1.22 57.22
C GLY A 592 32.01 0.35 55.97
N ARG A 593 33.22 -0.16 55.68
CA ARG A 593 33.59 -1.07 54.58
C ARG A 593 32.90 -2.44 54.67
N GLY A 594 32.69 -3.09 53.52
CA GLY A 594 32.41 -4.52 53.43
C GLY A 594 32.30 -5.04 51.99
N ASN A 595 33.39 -5.61 51.47
CA ASN A 595 33.60 -6.18 50.14
C ASN A 595 33.04 -7.61 50.03
N PHE A 596 32.57 -8.08 48.85
CA PHE A 596 32.85 -9.41 48.24
C PHE A 596 32.04 -9.71 46.95
N ASN A 597 32.68 -9.46 45.81
CA ASN A 597 32.97 -10.34 44.67
C ASN A 597 32.01 -11.48 44.18
N LYS A 598 31.62 -11.40 42.89
CA LYS A 598 31.60 -12.43 41.80
C LYS A 598 30.65 -11.91 40.69
N GLY A 599 30.98 -11.77 39.41
CA GLY A 599 31.94 -12.46 38.55
C GLY A 599 31.17 -13.22 37.46
N GLY A 600 31.22 -12.79 36.19
CA GLY A 600 30.64 -13.55 35.07
C GLY A 600 30.46 -12.78 33.76
N LYS A 601 31.55 -12.56 33.01
CA LYS A 601 31.53 -12.32 31.56
C LYS A 601 31.49 -13.67 30.83
N ARG A 602 30.73 -13.76 29.73
CA ARG A 602 31.00 -14.71 28.65
C ARG A 602 30.81 -14.05 27.28
N TRP A 603 31.66 -14.54 26.39
CA TRP A 603 31.91 -14.17 25.01
C TRP A 603 30.76 -14.51 24.09
#